data_AF-A0A0F9GZG5-F1
#
_entry.id   AF-A0A0F9GZG5-F1
#
_cell.length_a   1.000
_cell.length_b   1.000
_cell.length_c   1.000
_cell.angle_alpha   90.00
_cell.angle_beta   90.00
_cell.angle_gamma   90.00
#
_symmetry.space_group_name_H-M   'P 1'
#
loop_
_entity.id
_entity.type
_entity.pdbx_description
1 polymer ?
#
loop_
_entity_poly.entity_id
_entity_poly.type
_entity_poly.pdbx_seq_one_letter_code
_entity_poly.pdbx_strand_id
1 'polypeptide(L)'
;MNDIFILSDWRQQRQLRIEQVLAVRLPTTKQMNQTTSIRLIEAMRYSILNGGKRLRALLVYATGEALGVALEQLDSPASAVEMIHAYSLVHDDMPMMDNDDLRRGLPTCHKKYDDATALLVGDALQSLAFETLCDNTLTPDQQCQMVKTLALQSGVLGMAGGQAIDLESVGKTLTLDTLQAMHELKTGALIRASVRLGALASTKVDTEILTKLDKYAQCIGLAFQVQDDVLDVTADTDTLGKTQGADLALNKPTYPALMGLAAAQQKAIDLRDDALAQLDALPFNTQALAALASFVVQRSH
;
A
#
# COMPACT_ATOMS: atom_id res chain seq x y z
N MET A 1 31.03 -10.44 -13.76
CA MET A 1 30.77 -9.69 -12.51
C MET A 1 29.31 -9.90 -12.21
N ASN A 2 28.97 -10.61 -11.13
CA ASN A 2 27.59 -10.63 -10.67
C ASN A 2 27.34 -9.27 -10.02
N ASP A 3 26.54 -8.43 -10.64
CA ASP A 3 26.11 -7.18 -10.02
C ASP A 3 25.39 -7.51 -8.71
N ILE A 4 25.91 -6.99 -7.61
CA ILE A 4 25.30 -7.16 -6.28
C ILE A 4 23.99 -6.36 -6.28
N PHE A 5 22.86 -7.00 -5.99
CA PHE A 5 21.59 -6.30 -5.83
C PHE A 5 21.63 -5.42 -4.57
N ILE A 6 21.49 -4.11 -4.74
CA ILE A 6 21.45 -3.14 -3.65
C ILE A 6 20.03 -2.57 -3.55
N LEU A 7 19.31 -2.92 -2.48
CA LEU A 7 17.91 -2.53 -2.29
C LEU A 7 17.73 -1.01 -2.27
N SER A 8 18.63 -0.24 -1.64
CA SER A 8 18.53 1.22 -1.57
C SER A 8 18.51 1.85 -2.96
N ASP A 9 19.42 1.41 -3.83
CA ASP A 9 19.61 1.97 -5.16
C ASP A 9 18.42 1.61 -6.05
N TRP A 10 18.01 0.33 -6.02
CA TRP A 10 16.83 -0.12 -6.75
C TRP A 10 15.56 0.63 -6.30
N ARG A 11 15.35 0.77 -4.99
CA ARG A 11 14.19 1.51 -4.44
C ARG A 11 14.22 2.98 -4.86
N GLN A 12 15.36 3.66 -4.75
CA GLN A 12 15.48 5.06 -5.12
C GLN A 12 15.12 5.28 -6.59
N GLN A 13 15.60 4.41 -7.49
CA GLN A 13 15.29 4.49 -8.91
C GLN A 13 13.80 4.28 -9.19
N ARG A 14 13.18 3.26 -8.58
CA ARG A 14 11.75 2.96 -8.79
C ARG A 14 10.84 3.98 -8.12
N GLN A 15 11.23 4.55 -6.98
CA GLN A 15 10.56 5.67 -6.35
C GLN A 15 10.60 6.91 -7.24
N LEU A 16 11.77 7.28 -7.78
CA LEU A 16 11.87 8.41 -8.71
C LEU A 16 10.98 8.20 -9.94
N ARG A 17 10.96 6.99 -10.50
CA ARG A 17 10.09 6.66 -11.63
C ARG A 17 8.62 6.87 -11.30
N ILE A 18 8.13 6.30 -10.19
CA ILE A 18 6.69 6.42 -9.86
C ILE A 18 6.29 7.86 -9.54
N GLU A 19 7.16 8.66 -8.91
CA GLU A 19 6.88 10.10 -8.71
C GLU A 19 6.70 10.83 -10.05
N GLN A 20 7.55 10.55 -11.04
CA GLN A 20 7.44 11.13 -12.38
C GLN A 20 6.15 10.67 -13.09
N VAL A 21 5.85 9.38 -13.03
CA VAL A 21 4.65 8.80 -13.65
C VAL A 21 3.39 9.40 -13.03
N LEU A 22 3.29 9.43 -11.69
CA LEU A 22 2.16 10.03 -10.98
C LEU A 22 2.02 11.51 -11.33
N ALA A 23 3.11 12.27 -11.37
CA ALA A 23 3.08 13.69 -11.68
C ALA A 23 2.52 13.99 -13.08
N VAL A 24 2.78 13.09 -14.05
CA VAL A 24 2.28 13.16 -15.43
C VAL A 24 0.83 12.69 -15.53
N ARG A 25 0.45 11.60 -14.85
CA ARG A 25 -0.90 11.03 -14.92
C ARG A 25 -1.95 11.86 -14.18
N LEU A 26 -1.56 12.56 -13.12
CA LEU A 26 -2.48 13.43 -12.41
C LEU A 26 -2.84 14.65 -13.27
N PRO A 27 -4.11 15.07 -13.26
CA PRO A 27 -4.53 16.25 -13.99
C PRO A 27 -3.66 17.46 -13.61
N THR A 28 -3.39 18.30 -14.60
CA THR A 28 -2.67 19.56 -14.41
C THR A 28 -3.56 20.73 -14.75
N THR A 29 -3.21 21.91 -14.24
CA THR A 29 -3.85 23.17 -14.64
C THR A 29 -3.66 23.49 -16.13
N LYS A 30 -2.82 22.76 -16.87
CA LYS A 30 -2.67 22.95 -18.32
C LYS A 30 -3.76 22.25 -19.16
N GLN A 31 -4.46 21.27 -18.60
CA GLN A 31 -5.54 20.52 -19.28
C GLN A 31 -6.93 21.13 -19.04
N MET A 32 -6.99 22.37 -18.52
CA MET A 32 -8.24 23.00 -18.08
C MET A 32 -9.16 23.43 -19.21
N ASN A 33 -10.46 23.30 -18.96
CA ASN A 33 -11.52 24.11 -19.58
C ASN A 33 -12.13 25.04 -18.51
N GLN A 34 -13.04 25.93 -18.91
CA GLN A 34 -13.68 26.90 -18.00
C GLN A 34 -14.49 26.26 -16.85
N THR A 35 -14.70 24.94 -16.85
CA THR A 35 -15.56 24.22 -15.88
C THR A 35 -14.78 23.31 -14.93
N THR A 36 -13.44 23.33 -14.95
CA THR A 36 -12.60 22.46 -14.10
C THR A 36 -12.21 23.12 -12.77
N SER A 37 -12.38 22.42 -11.64
CA SER A 37 -11.97 22.92 -10.31
C SER A 37 -10.45 22.84 -10.10
N ILE A 38 -9.78 23.99 -10.10
CA ILE A 38 -8.33 24.09 -9.82
C ILE A 38 -8.02 23.57 -8.41
N ARG A 39 -8.85 23.92 -7.42
CA ARG A 39 -8.66 23.52 -6.01
C ARG A 39 -8.62 21.99 -5.86
N LEU A 40 -9.52 21.27 -6.52
CA LEU A 40 -9.55 19.81 -6.47
C LEU A 40 -8.28 19.21 -7.06
N ILE A 41 -7.83 19.70 -8.22
CA ILE A 41 -6.59 19.25 -8.85
C ILE A 41 -5.39 19.46 -7.94
N GLU A 42 -5.26 20.65 -7.35
CA GLU A 42 -4.17 20.97 -6.42
C GLU A 42 -4.21 20.06 -5.19
N ALA A 43 -5.40 19.80 -4.63
CA ALA A 43 -5.57 18.94 -3.46
C ALA A 43 -5.27 17.46 -3.77
N MET A 44 -5.65 16.95 -4.94
CA MET A 44 -5.25 15.61 -5.41
C MET A 44 -3.73 15.50 -5.50
N ARG A 45 -3.09 16.45 -6.19
CA ARG A 45 -1.63 16.48 -6.36
C ARG A 45 -0.91 16.60 -5.03
N TYR A 46 -1.41 17.43 -4.13
CA TYR A 46 -0.89 17.56 -2.77
C TYR A 46 -0.93 16.23 -2.01
N SER A 47 -2.06 15.55 -2.04
CA SER A 47 -2.27 14.32 -1.27
C SER A 47 -1.38 13.16 -1.73
N ILE A 48 -1.06 13.11 -3.02
CA ILE A 48 -0.30 12.00 -3.59
C ILE A 48 1.18 12.31 -3.84
N LEU A 49 1.60 13.52 -4.25
CA LEU A 49 2.99 13.82 -4.68
C LEU A 49 3.95 14.23 -3.54
N ASN A 50 3.47 14.33 -2.30
CA ASN A 50 4.31 14.67 -1.15
C ASN A 50 5.14 13.48 -0.62
N GLY A 51 5.75 12.72 -1.54
CA GLY A 51 6.63 11.59 -1.24
C GLY A 51 5.91 10.37 -0.65
N GLY A 52 6.62 9.64 0.22
CA GLY A 52 6.17 8.39 0.82
C GLY A 52 7.10 7.21 0.48
N LYS A 53 6.93 6.09 1.18
CA LYS A 53 7.78 4.90 0.98
C LYS A 53 7.51 4.21 -0.36
N ARG A 54 6.34 4.44 -0.98
CA ARG A 54 5.88 3.85 -2.25
C ARG A 54 5.94 2.32 -2.28
N LEU A 55 5.75 1.68 -1.12
CA LEU A 55 5.92 0.22 -0.98
C LEU A 55 5.03 -0.56 -1.95
N ARG A 56 3.80 -0.09 -2.19
CA ARG A 56 2.83 -0.75 -3.08
C ARG A 56 3.29 -0.68 -4.53
N ALA A 57 3.70 0.50 -5.02
CA ALA A 57 4.33 0.61 -6.34
C ALA A 57 5.62 -0.23 -6.44
N LEU A 58 6.47 -0.25 -5.41
CA LEU A 58 7.67 -1.08 -5.38
C LEU A 58 7.33 -2.57 -5.50
N LEU A 59 6.25 -3.05 -4.87
CA LEU A 59 5.80 -4.44 -5.02
C LEU A 59 5.29 -4.74 -6.43
N VAL A 60 4.59 -3.81 -7.09
CA VAL A 60 4.20 -3.96 -8.50
C VAL A 60 5.45 -4.09 -9.39
N TYR A 61 6.41 -3.17 -9.25
CA TYR A 61 7.65 -3.20 -10.03
C TYR A 61 8.47 -4.45 -9.78
N ALA A 62 8.74 -4.80 -8.52
CA ALA A 62 9.52 -5.98 -8.16
C ALA A 62 8.90 -7.27 -8.71
N THR A 63 7.57 -7.40 -8.66
CA THR A 63 6.87 -8.58 -9.17
C THR A 63 6.93 -8.64 -10.70
N GLY A 64 6.64 -7.54 -11.38
CA GLY A 64 6.69 -7.49 -12.84
C GLY A 64 8.09 -7.70 -13.39
N GLU A 65 9.11 -7.08 -12.79
CA GLU A 65 10.52 -7.25 -13.19
C GLU A 65 10.99 -8.70 -13.01
N ALA A 66 10.64 -9.35 -11.89
CA ALA A 66 10.94 -10.78 -11.67
C ALA A 66 10.36 -11.67 -12.79
N LEU A 67 9.20 -11.28 -13.33
CA LEU A 67 8.51 -11.98 -14.41
C LEU A 67 8.92 -11.50 -15.82
N GLY A 68 9.88 -10.57 -15.91
CA GLY A 68 10.42 -10.04 -17.16
C GLY A 68 9.49 -9.08 -17.90
N VAL A 69 8.63 -8.36 -17.17
CA VAL A 69 7.75 -7.31 -17.72
C VAL A 69 8.52 -5.99 -17.83
N ALA A 70 8.31 -5.25 -18.92
CA ALA A 70 8.91 -3.93 -19.09
C ALA A 70 8.32 -2.90 -18.10
N LEU A 71 9.15 -1.99 -17.58
CA LEU A 71 8.71 -1.01 -16.57
C LEU A 71 7.56 -0.13 -17.07
N GLU A 72 7.52 0.18 -18.36
CA GLU A 72 6.49 1.00 -19.01
C GLU A 72 5.10 0.35 -18.87
N GLN A 73 5.04 -0.98 -18.88
CA GLN A 73 3.79 -1.73 -18.69
C GLN A 73 3.37 -1.80 -17.23
N LEU A 74 4.31 -1.57 -16.30
CA LEU A 74 4.08 -1.61 -14.85
C LEU A 74 3.70 -0.23 -14.28
N ASP A 75 3.97 0.85 -15.01
CA ASP A 75 3.67 2.22 -14.57
C ASP A 75 2.18 2.46 -14.31
N SER A 76 1.30 1.89 -15.14
CA SER A 76 -0.15 1.97 -14.97
C SER A 76 -0.62 1.26 -13.69
N PRO A 77 -0.36 -0.05 -13.48
CA PRO A 77 -0.76 -0.72 -12.24
C PRO A 77 -0.07 -0.16 -10.99
N ALA A 78 1.19 0.28 -11.08
CA ALA A 78 1.90 0.90 -9.96
C ALA A 78 1.27 2.24 -9.55
N SER A 79 0.85 3.05 -10.53
CA SER A 79 0.14 4.31 -10.27
C SER A 79 -1.23 4.06 -9.68
N ALA A 80 -1.97 3.10 -10.21
CA ALA A 80 -3.32 2.79 -9.74
C ALA A 80 -3.33 2.39 -8.25
N VAL A 81 -2.42 1.53 -7.80
CA VAL A 81 -2.36 1.16 -6.38
C VAL A 81 -1.93 2.30 -5.46
N GLU A 82 -1.07 3.20 -5.92
CA GLU A 82 -0.68 4.39 -5.16
C GLU A 82 -1.80 5.44 -5.12
N MET A 83 -2.62 5.56 -6.17
CA MET A 83 -3.83 6.39 -6.17
C MET A 83 -4.87 5.84 -5.19
N ILE A 84 -5.08 4.51 -5.18
CA ILE A 84 -5.95 3.86 -4.20
C ILE A 84 -5.45 4.09 -2.78
N HIS A 85 -4.15 3.89 -2.56
CA HIS A 85 -3.54 4.14 -1.26
C HIS A 85 -3.66 5.61 -0.83
N ALA A 86 -3.43 6.55 -1.74
CA ALA A 86 -3.53 7.97 -1.44
C ALA A 86 -4.96 8.38 -1.09
N TYR A 87 -5.97 7.87 -1.80
CA TYR A 87 -7.37 8.15 -1.44
C TYR A 87 -7.65 7.64 -0.03
N SER A 88 -7.21 6.42 0.29
CA SER A 88 -7.57 5.80 1.57
C SER A 88 -7.06 6.63 2.73
N LEU A 89 -5.82 7.13 2.62
CA LEU A 89 -5.23 8.02 3.62
C LEU A 89 -5.97 9.36 3.73
N VAL A 90 -6.37 9.96 2.59
CA VAL A 90 -7.13 11.23 2.62
C VAL A 90 -8.45 11.08 3.36
N HIS A 91 -9.15 9.96 3.13
CA HIS A 91 -10.41 9.69 3.81
C HIS A 91 -10.20 9.27 5.27
N ASP A 92 -9.22 8.43 5.57
CA ASP A 92 -8.87 8.02 6.93
C ASP A 92 -8.54 9.22 7.83
N ASP A 93 -7.87 10.24 7.28
CA ASP A 93 -7.51 11.45 8.03
C ASP A 93 -8.71 12.34 8.42
N MET A 94 -9.90 12.15 7.82
CA MET A 94 -11.03 13.07 8.01
C MET A 94 -11.60 13.05 9.45
N PRO A 95 -12.33 14.11 9.88
CA PRO A 95 -12.82 14.23 11.25
C PRO A 95 -13.74 13.11 11.75
N MET A 96 -14.48 12.45 10.85
CA MET A 96 -15.36 11.33 11.19
C MET A 96 -14.66 9.96 11.17
N MET A 97 -13.36 9.93 10.88
CA MET A 97 -12.51 8.75 10.78
C MET A 97 -11.44 8.82 11.89
N ASP A 98 -10.15 8.95 11.54
CA ASP A 98 -9.07 9.08 12.53
C ASP A 98 -8.87 10.53 13.03
N ASN A 99 -9.43 11.53 12.35
CA ASN A 99 -9.32 12.96 12.70
C ASN A 99 -7.87 13.43 12.88
N ASP A 100 -6.97 12.98 12.00
CA ASP A 100 -5.54 13.32 12.03
C ASP A 100 -5.30 14.75 11.49
N ASP A 101 -4.57 15.57 12.24
CA ASP A 101 -4.20 16.93 11.80
C ASP A 101 -2.99 16.96 10.86
N LEU A 102 -2.08 15.98 11.02
CA LEU A 102 -0.81 15.91 10.30
C LEU A 102 -0.58 14.52 9.71
N ARG A 103 -0.02 14.49 8.50
CA ARG A 103 0.50 13.29 7.84
C ARG A 103 1.86 13.56 7.23
N ARG A 104 2.86 12.77 7.63
CA ARG A 104 4.27 12.92 7.19
C ARG A 104 4.82 14.32 7.47
N GLY A 105 4.46 14.90 8.62
CA GLY A 105 4.90 16.24 9.03
C GLY A 105 4.21 17.40 8.30
N LEU A 106 3.21 17.14 7.45
CA LEU A 106 2.44 18.15 6.73
C LEU A 106 0.96 18.11 7.14
N PRO A 107 0.20 19.22 7.05
CA PRO A 107 -1.24 19.21 7.29
C PRO A 107 -1.97 18.17 6.45
N THR A 108 -2.93 17.47 7.03
CA THR A 108 -3.79 16.56 6.25
C THR A 108 -4.63 17.33 5.22
N CYS A 109 -5.15 16.63 4.21
CA CYS A 109 -5.85 17.29 3.10
C CYS A 109 -7.03 18.15 3.58
N HIS A 110 -7.81 17.65 4.55
CA HIS A 110 -8.96 18.38 5.08
C HIS A 110 -8.54 19.61 5.91
N LYS A 111 -7.39 19.56 6.60
CA LYS A 111 -6.83 20.71 7.33
C LYS A 111 -6.26 21.78 6.41
N LYS A 112 -5.61 21.38 5.32
CA LYS A 112 -5.03 22.32 4.35
C LYS A 112 -6.09 22.98 3.47
N TYR A 113 -7.11 22.23 3.08
CA TYR A 113 -8.17 22.68 2.20
C TYR A 113 -9.47 22.84 2.99
N ASP A 114 -10.32 21.81 2.97
CA ASP A 114 -11.56 21.68 3.73
C ASP A 114 -12.07 20.24 3.60
N ASP A 115 -13.02 19.85 4.44
CA ASP A 115 -13.59 18.49 4.49
C ASP A 115 -14.23 18.09 3.15
N ALA A 116 -14.96 19.00 2.49
CA ALA A 116 -15.62 18.73 1.22
C ALA A 116 -14.61 18.46 0.10
N THR A 117 -13.51 19.21 0.07
CA THR A 117 -12.42 19.01 -0.89
C THR A 117 -11.72 17.68 -0.62
N ALA A 118 -11.44 17.34 0.65
CA ALA A 118 -10.80 16.07 1.00
C ALA A 118 -11.66 14.86 0.59
N LEU A 119 -12.97 14.92 0.84
CA LEU A 119 -13.91 13.89 0.40
C LEU A 119 -13.82 13.68 -1.13
N LEU A 120 -13.93 14.77 -1.91
CA LEU A 120 -13.88 14.73 -3.37
C LEU A 120 -12.51 14.31 -3.93
N VAL A 121 -11.41 14.62 -3.23
CA VAL A 121 -10.07 14.13 -3.59
C VAL A 121 -10.05 12.61 -3.54
N GLY A 122 -10.62 12.02 -2.48
CA GLY A 122 -10.64 10.56 -2.38
C GLY A 122 -11.49 9.92 -3.49
N ASP A 123 -12.68 10.46 -3.76
CA ASP A 123 -13.56 9.99 -4.83
C ASP A 123 -12.88 10.06 -6.21
N ALA A 124 -12.19 11.17 -6.49
CA ALA A 124 -11.50 11.39 -7.75
C ALA A 124 -10.27 10.49 -7.92
N LEU A 125 -9.46 10.32 -6.86
CA LEU A 125 -8.29 9.43 -6.90
C LEU A 125 -8.69 7.96 -7.05
N GLN A 126 -9.76 7.53 -6.37
CA GLN A 126 -10.29 6.18 -6.54
C GLN A 126 -10.75 5.95 -7.98
N SER A 127 -11.48 6.90 -8.57
CA SER A 127 -11.95 6.82 -9.95
C SER A 127 -10.78 6.81 -10.96
N LEU A 128 -9.82 7.71 -10.77
CA LEU A 128 -8.63 7.82 -11.63
C LEU A 128 -7.76 6.56 -11.60
N ALA A 129 -7.72 5.83 -10.47
CA ALA A 129 -7.00 4.57 -10.39
C ALA A 129 -7.54 3.53 -11.38
N PHE A 130 -8.86 3.40 -11.50
CA PHE A 130 -9.50 2.46 -12.43
C PHE A 130 -9.36 2.90 -13.88
N GLU A 131 -9.50 4.20 -14.17
CA GLU A 131 -9.19 4.76 -15.48
C GLU A 131 -7.74 4.46 -15.89
N THR A 132 -6.80 4.65 -14.97
CA THR A 132 -5.37 4.44 -15.19
C THR A 132 -5.04 3.00 -15.58
N LEU A 133 -5.75 2.00 -15.05
CA LEU A 133 -5.56 0.59 -15.42
C LEU A 133 -5.97 0.27 -16.87
N CYS A 134 -6.77 1.13 -17.50
CA CYS A 134 -7.21 1.00 -18.88
C CYS A 134 -6.33 1.79 -19.87
N ASP A 135 -5.44 2.66 -19.37
CA ASP A 135 -4.57 3.53 -20.17
C ASP A 135 -3.13 2.98 -20.21
N ASN A 136 -2.96 1.82 -20.86
CA ASN A 136 -1.67 1.16 -21.05
C ASN A 136 -1.65 0.25 -22.30
N THR A 137 -0.50 -0.39 -22.53
CA THR A 137 -0.27 -1.30 -23.67
C THR A 137 -0.56 -2.78 -23.37
N LEU A 138 -1.13 -3.08 -22.19
CA LEU A 138 -1.52 -4.44 -21.83
C LEU A 138 -2.76 -4.87 -22.62
N THR A 139 -2.98 -6.18 -22.69
CA THR A 139 -4.17 -6.70 -23.40
C THR A 139 -5.46 -6.38 -22.63
N PRO A 140 -6.62 -6.26 -23.31
CA PRO A 140 -7.90 -6.01 -22.66
C PRO A 140 -8.25 -7.04 -21.57
N ASP A 141 -7.85 -8.30 -21.75
CA ASP A 141 -8.07 -9.35 -20.75
C ASP A 141 -7.24 -9.09 -19.48
N GLN A 142 -5.95 -8.77 -19.62
CA GLN A 142 -5.10 -8.38 -18.49
C GLN A 142 -5.66 -7.15 -17.77
N GLN A 143 -6.06 -6.11 -18.51
CA GLN A 143 -6.67 -4.91 -17.94
C GLN A 143 -7.97 -5.24 -17.16
N CYS A 144 -8.85 -6.07 -17.72
CA CYS A 144 -10.07 -6.52 -17.06
C CYS A 144 -9.78 -7.26 -15.74
N GLN A 145 -8.81 -8.18 -15.76
CA GLN A 145 -8.38 -8.91 -14.56
C GLN A 145 -7.77 -7.98 -13.50
N MET A 146 -7.02 -6.97 -13.93
CA MET A 146 -6.43 -5.96 -13.05
C MET A 146 -7.51 -5.08 -12.40
N VAL A 147 -8.45 -4.55 -13.19
CA VAL A 147 -9.59 -3.76 -12.70
C VAL A 147 -10.41 -4.56 -11.69
N LYS A 148 -10.74 -5.82 -12.02
CA LYS A 148 -11.47 -6.71 -11.11
C LYS A 148 -10.70 -6.96 -9.81
N THR A 149 -9.40 -7.20 -9.92
CA THR A 149 -8.53 -7.42 -8.75
C THR A 149 -8.52 -6.18 -7.85
N LEU A 150 -8.25 -5.00 -8.40
CA LEU A 150 -8.17 -3.77 -7.63
C LEU A 150 -9.52 -3.40 -7.01
N ALA A 151 -10.63 -3.58 -7.75
CA ALA A 151 -11.97 -3.32 -7.24
C ALA A 151 -12.32 -4.22 -6.04
N LEU A 152 -12.05 -5.53 -6.15
CA LEU A 152 -12.29 -6.47 -5.05
C LEU A 152 -11.45 -6.14 -3.82
N GLN A 153 -10.15 -5.88 -4.00
CA GLN A 153 -9.21 -5.65 -2.90
C GLN A 153 -9.35 -4.26 -2.27
N SER A 154 -9.93 -3.28 -2.97
CA SER A 154 -10.18 -1.94 -2.42
C SER A 154 -11.57 -1.80 -1.78
N GLY A 155 -12.52 -2.64 -2.19
CA GLY A 155 -13.92 -2.57 -1.77
C GLY A 155 -14.23 -3.25 -0.43
N VAL A 156 -15.50 -3.65 -0.27
CA VAL A 156 -16.05 -4.21 0.98
C VAL A 156 -15.43 -5.55 1.39
N LEU A 157 -14.90 -6.32 0.45
CA LEU A 157 -14.19 -7.59 0.73
C LEU A 157 -12.68 -7.39 0.87
N GLY A 158 -12.23 -6.14 0.99
CA GLY A 158 -10.82 -5.77 1.12
C GLY A 158 -10.68 -4.53 1.99
N MET A 159 -9.91 -3.56 1.53
CA MET A 159 -9.49 -2.37 2.30
C MET A 159 -10.64 -1.64 3.00
N ALA A 160 -11.72 -1.29 2.28
CA ALA A 160 -12.85 -0.58 2.88
C ALA A 160 -13.59 -1.43 3.93
N GLY A 161 -13.70 -2.74 3.72
CA GLY A 161 -14.27 -3.66 4.72
C GLY A 161 -13.41 -3.75 5.97
N GLY A 162 -12.09 -3.83 5.81
CA GLY A 162 -11.15 -3.79 6.93
C GLY A 162 -11.23 -2.48 7.71
N GLN A 163 -11.37 -1.35 7.03
CA GLN A 163 -11.55 -0.05 7.67
C GLN A 163 -12.87 0.05 8.46
N ALA A 164 -13.96 -0.51 7.92
CA ALA A 164 -15.23 -0.59 8.65
C ALA A 164 -15.11 -1.43 9.94
N ILE A 165 -14.46 -2.60 9.85
CA ILE A 165 -14.21 -3.47 11.02
C ILE A 165 -13.36 -2.73 12.07
N ASP A 166 -12.34 -1.98 11.66
CA ASP A 166 -11.50 -1.21 12.59
C ASP A 166 -12.32 -0.18 13.38
N LEU A 167 -13.14 0.62 12.68
CA LEU A 167 -14.06 1.58 13.33
C LEU A 167 -15.07 0.89 14.25
N GLU A 168 -15.64 -0.24 13.83
CA GLU A 168 -16.57 -1.03 14.63
C GLU A 168 -15.91 -1.66 15.86
N SER A 169 -14.58 -1.80 15.87
CA SER A 169 -13.81 -2.44 16.93
C SER A 169 -13.34 -1.47 18.01
N VAL A 170 -13.48 -0.16 17.81
CA VAL A 170 -13.13 0.85 18.82
C VAL A 170 -13.88 0.59 20.12
N GLY A 171 -13.14 0.48 21.22
CA GLY A 171 -13.69 0.18 22.55
C GLY A 171 -14.13 -1.27 22.78
N LYS A 172 -13.86 -2.18 21.83
CA LYS A 172 -14.13 -3.63 21.97
C LYS A 172 -12.82 -4.40 22.15
N THR A 173 -12.91 -5.54 22.85
CA THR A 173 -11.80 -6.50 22.91
C THR A 173 -11.88 -7.43 21.71
N LEU A 174 -10.85 -7.44 20.87
CA LEU A 174 -10.71 -8.38 19.77
C LEU A 174 -9.93 -9.63 20.19
N THR A 175 -10.26 -10.77 19.56
CA THR A 175 -9.38 -11.94 19.56
C THR A 175 -8.26 -11.74 18.54
N LEU A 176 -7.19 -12.53 18.66
CA LEU A 176 -6.09 -12.49 17.70
C LEU A 176 -6.57 -12.80 16.27
N ASP A 177 -7.50 -13.75 16.10
CA ASP A 177 -8.05 -14.11 14.79
C ASP A 177 -8.84 -12.95 14.16
N THR A 178 -9.64 -12.23 14.94
CA THR A 178 -10.38 -11.07 14.44
C THR A 178 -9.45 -9.91 14.11
N LEU A 179 -8.42 -9.68 14.95
CA LEU A 179 -7.39 -8.68 14.67
C LEU A 179 -6.66 -8.99 13.37
N GLN A 180 -6.25 -10.25 13.18
CA GLN A 180 -5.60 -10.70 11.95
C GLN A 180 -6.50 -10.51 10.73
N ALA A 181 -7.76 -10.95 10.79
CA ALA A 181 -8.70 -10.81 9.68
C ALA A 181 -8.93 -9.34 9.29
N MET A 182 -9.07 -8.45 10.27
CA MET A 182 -9.18 -7.01 10.04
C MET A 182 -7.94 -6.45 9.32
N HIS A 183 -6.74 -6.82 9.76
CA HIS A 183 -5.50 -6.34 9.15
C HIS A 183 -5.23 -6.92 7.75
N GLU A 184 -5.58 -8.20 7.54
CA GLU A 184 -5.55 -8.83 6.22
C GLU A 184 -6.42 -8.07 5.21
N LEU A 185 -7.55 -7.51 5.67
CA LEU A 185 -8.43 -6.68 4.85
C LEU A 185 -7.91 -5.25 4.72
N LYS A 186 -7.75 -4.51 5.82
CA LYS A 186 -7.44 -3.07 5.85
C LYS A 186 -6.11 -2.76 5.16
N THR A 187 -5.06 -3.54 5.45
CA THR A 187 -3.71 -3.29 4.96
C THR A 187 -3.27 -4.35 3.95
N GLY A 188 -3.53 -5.62 4.26
CA GLY A 188 -3.07 -6.77 3.46
C GLY A 188 -3.68 -6.82 2.06
N ALA A 189 -4.96 -6.48 1.90
CA ALA A 189 -5.66 -6.58 0.62
C ALA A 189 -4.99 -5.76 -0.49
N LEU A 190 -4.61 -4.52 -0.21
CA LEU A 190 -3.97 -3.65 -1.19
C LEU A 190 -2.50 -4.04 -1.46
N ILE A 191 -1.82 -4.64 -0.49
CA ILE A 191 -0.48 -5.23 -0.68
C ILE A 191 -0.56 -6.46 -1.61
N ARG A 192 -1.54 -7.34 -1.38
CA ARG A 192 -1.83 -8.49 -2.26
C ARG A 192 -2.22 -8.03 -3.66
N ALA A 193 -3.05 -6.99 -3.78
CA ALA A 193 -3.37 -6.38 -5.06
C ALA A 193 -2.10 -5.90 -5.79
N SER A 194 -1.18 -5.23 -5.09
CA SER A 194 0.06 -4.72 -5.70
C SER A 194 0.90 -5.82 -6.33
N VAL A 195 1.14 -6.92 -5.61
CA VAL A 195 1.87 -8.08 -6.14
C VAL A 195 1.09 -8.71 -7.30
N ARG A 196 -0.21 -8.93 -7.14
CA ARG A 196 -1.05 -9.54 -8.17
C ARG A 196 -1.12 -8.73 -9.45
N LEU A 197 -1.19 -7.40 -9.37
CA LEU A 197 -1.19 -6.54 -10.56
C LEU A 197 0.16 -6.59 -11.29
N GLY A 198 1.28 -6.61 -10.57
CA GLY A 198 2.60 -6.83 -11.19
C GLY A 198 2.67 -8.19 -11.90
N ALA A 199 2.07 -9.23 -11.31
CA ALA A 199 2.01 -10.56 -11.92
C ALA A 199 1.13 -10.61 -13.18
N LEU A 200 -0.07 -10.02 -13.12
CA LEU A 200 -1.03 -9.99 -14.23
C LEU A 200 -0.50 -9.24 -15.47
N ALA A 201 0.53 -8.39 -15.32
CA ALA A 201 1.18 -7.73 -16.44
C ALA A 201 2.02 -8.70 -17.30
N SER A 202 2.41 -9.86 -16.75
CA SER A 202 3.19 -10.87 -17.46
C SER A 202 2.30 -11.91 -18.14
N THR A 203 2.73 -12.36 -19.32
CA THR A 203 2.13 -13.49 -20.04
C THR A 203 2.66 -14.85 -19.58
N LYS A 204 3.63 -14.87 -18.66
CA LYS A 204 4.33 -16.09 -18.20
C LYS A 204 3.74 -16.69 -16.93
N VAL A 205 2.64 -16.14 -16.44
CA VAL A 205 2.11 -16.45 -15.11
C VAL A 205 1.02 -17.51 -15.22
N ASP A 206 1.19 -18.59 -14.48
CA ASP A 206 0.17 -19.62 -14.28
C ASP A 206 -0.44 -19.54 -12.87
N THR A 207 -1.40 -20.44 -12.59
CA THR A 207 -2.08 -20.50 -11.29
C THR A 207 -1.14 -20.83 -10.14
N GLU A 208 -0.09 -21.61 -10.36
CA GLU A 208 0.86 -21.98 -9.31
C GLU A 208 1.71 -20.77 -8.91
N ILE A 209 2.24 -20.04 -9.90
CA ILE A 209 3.00 -18.81 -9.70
C ILE A 209 2.15 -17.77 -8.97
N LEU A 210 0.90 -17.56 -9.40
CA LEU A 210 -0.03 -16.64 -8.72
C LEU A 210 -0.28 -17.04 -7.27
N THR A 211 -0.41 -18.35 -7.00
CA THR A 211 -0.66 -18.86 -5.65
C THR A 211 0.53 -18.59 -4.72
N LYS A 212 1.75 -18.81 -5.20
CA LYS A 212 2.97 -18.54 -4.42
C LYS A 212 3.15 -17.04 -4.16
N LEU A 213 2.93 -16.21 -5.19
CA LEU A 213 2.98 -14.75 -5.07
C LEU A 213 1.91 -14.19 -4.12
N ASP A 214 0.69 -14.75 -4.14
CA ASP A 214 -0.37 -14.34 -3.21
C ASP A 214 -0.04 -14.70 -1.76
N LYS A 215 0.49 -15.91 -1.51
CA LYS A 215 0.97 -16.31 -0.18
C LYS A 215 2.11 -15.42 0.32
N TYR A 216 3.09 -15.14 -0.55
CA TYR A 216 4.15 -14.17 -0.26
C TYR A 216 3.57 -12.80 0.15
N ALA A 217 2.59 -12.29 -0.60
CA ALA A 217 1.99 -11.00 -0.33
C ALA A 217 1.12 -10.99 0.93
N GLN A 218 0.44 -12.10 1.24
CA GLN A 218 -0.31 -12.29 2.50
C GLN A 218 0.64 -12.23 3.70
N CYS A 219 1.74 -12.97 3.66
CA CYS A 219 2.74 -12.99 4.72
C CYS A 219 3.32 -11.59 4.98
N ILE A 220 3.71 -10.87 3.92
CA ILE A 220 4.27 -9.51 4.06
C ILE A 220 3.22 -8.50 4.50
N GLY A 221 2.00 -8.59 3.98
CA GLY A 221 0.91 -7.70 4.39
C GLY A 221 0.65 -7.80 5.88
N LEU A 222 0.66 -9.02 6.42
CA LEU A 222 0.51 -9.26 7.84
C LEU A 222 1.76 -8.83 8.63
N ALA A 223 2.97 -9.17 8.16
CA ALA A 223 4.22 -8.78 8.81
C ALA A 223 4.37 -7.26 8.90
N PHE A 224 3.93 -6.52 7.87
CA PHE A 224 3.93 -5.07 7.86
C PHE A 224 3.16 -4.52 9.06
N GLN A 225 1.95 -5.02 9.28
CA GLN A 225 1.12 -4.55 10.37
C GLN A 225 1.65 -4.97 11.74
N VAL A 226 2.08 -6.23 11.89
CA VAL A 226 2.70 -6.69 13.16
C VAL A 226 3.90 -5.80 13.52
N GLN A 227 4.72 -5.44 12.52
CA GLN A 227 5.86 -4.55 12.73
C GLN A 227 5.44 -3.11 13.06
N ASP A 228 4.37 -2.58 12.47
CA ASP A 228 3.85 -1.25 12.83
C ASP A 228 3.40 -1.23 14.29
N ASP A 229 2.65 -2.23 14.74
CA ASP A 229 2.21 -2.36 16.14
C ASP A 229 3.42 -2.49 17.09
N VAL A 230 4.46 -3.23 16.70
CA VAL A 230 5.71 -3.34 17.47
C VAL A 230 6.43 -1.99 17.57
N LEU A 231 6.48 -1.24 16.47
CA LEU A 231 7.12 0.07 16.44
C LEU A 231 6.34 1.09 17.29
N ASP A 232 5.01 1.07 17.31
CA ASP A 232 4.19 1.98 18.14
C ASP A 232 4.52 1.85 19.65
N VAL A 233 4.92 0.64 20.08
CA VAL A 233 5.36 0.38 21.46
C VAL A 233 6.83 0.73 21.69
N THR A 234 7.70 0.46 20.71
CA THR A 234 9.16 0.45 20.91
C THR A 234 9.91 1.68 20.43
N ALA A 235 9.39 2.40 19.43
CA ALA A 235 10.04 3.56 18.86
C ALA A 235 9.67 4.85 19.61
N ASP A 236 10.60 5.81 19.60
CA ASP A 236 10.33 7.13 20.16
C ASP A 236 9.40 7.95 19.25
N THR A 237 8.72 8.93 19.83
CA THR A 237 7.77 9.81 19.15
C THR A 237 8.38 10.53 17.93
N ASP A 238 9.66 10.89 18.01
CA ASP A 238 10.38 11.59 16.93
C ASP A 238 10.64 10.69 15.72
N THR A 239 10.83 9.37 15.92
CA THR A 239 11.07 8.41 14.85
C THR A 239 9.78 7.96 14.15
N LEU A 240 8.67 7.85 14.89
CA LEU A 240 7.37 7.42 14.34
C LEU A 240 6.61 8.55 13.61
N GLY A 241 6.86 9.80 13.98
CA GLY A 241 6.08 10.95 13.49
C GLY A 241 4.63 10.98 14.01
N LYS A 242 4.33 10.17 15.04
CA LYS A 242 3.09 10.13 15.85
C LYS A 242 3.47 9.88 17.32
N THR A 243 2.61 10.27 18.26
CA THR A 243 2.84 10.10 19.71
C THR A 243 2.99 8.61 20.06
N GLN A 244 4.08 8.23 20.73
CA GLN A 244 4.30 6.85 21.20
C GLN A 244 3.12 6.35 22.04
N GLY A 245 2.62 5.15 21.75
CA GLY A 245 1.49 4.55 22.47
C GLY A 245 0.13 5.21 22.18
N ALA A 246 -0.04 5.84 21.01
CA ALA A 246 -1.32 6.37 20.58
C ALA A 246 -2.40 5.27 20.55
N ASP A 247 -2.03 4.05 20.18
CA ASP A 247 -2.97 2.92 20.12
C ASP A 247 -3.39 2.47 21.54
N LEU A 248 -2.47 2.48 22.50
CA LEU A 248 -2.79 2.24 23.92
C LEU A 248 -3.75 3.31 24.47
N ALA A 249 -3.54 4.58 24.11
CA ALA A 249 -4.40 5.68 24.53
C ALA A 249 -5.82 5.60 23.93
N LEU A 250 -5.94 5.03 22.72
CA LEU A 250 -7.21 4.80 22.03
C LEU A 250 -7.84 3.43 22.33
N ASN A 251 -7.22 2.63 23.19
CA ASN A 251 -7.66 1.28 23.53
C ASN A 251 -7.80 0.39 22.28
N LYS A 252 -6.97 0.62 21.26
CA LYS A 252 -6.95 -0.16 20.02
C LYS A 252 -6.27 -1.51 20.29
N PRO A 253 -6.84 -2.62 19.78
CA PRO A 253 -6.24 -3.94 19.92
C PRO A 253 -5.01 -4.04 19.01
N THR A 254 -3.86 -4.43 19.57
CA THR A 254 -2.60 -4.59 18.83
C THR A 254 -1.96 -5.95 19.09
N TYR A 255 -1.06 -6.40 18.22
CA TYR A 255 -0.35 -7.67 18.41
C TYR A 255 0.44 -7.71 19.74
N PRO A 256 1.26 -6.71 20.10
CA PRO A 256 1.96 -6.71 21.39
C PRO A 256 1.01 -6.77 22.59
N ALA A 257 -0.18 -6.16 22.51
CA ALA A 257 -1.17 -6.21 23.59
C ALA A 257 -1.81 -7.61 23.76
N LEU A 258 -2.03 -8.34 22.67
CA LEU A 258 -2.69 -9.65 22.70
C LEU A 258 -1.75 -10.83 22.96
N MET A 259 -0.51 -10.79 22.48
CA MET A 259 0.45 -11.90 22.59
C MET A 259 1.77 -11.55 23.28
N GLY A 260 1.99 -10.27 23.61
CA GLY A 260 3.25 -9.79 24.17
C GLY A 260 4.26 -9.40 23.09
N LEU A 261 5.09 -8.39 23.40
CA LEU A 261 6.05 -7.79 22.47
C LEU A 261 7.01 -8.81 21.83
N ALA A 262 7.59 -9.71 22.64
CA ALA A 262 8.54 -10.70 22.15
C ALA A 262 7.89 -11.69 21.15
N ALA A 263 6.64 -12.11 21.43
CA ALA A 263 5.90 -12.98 20.52
C ALA A 263 5.51 -12.25 19.23
N ALA A 264 5.14 -10.97 19.31
CA ALA A 264 4.84 -10.15 18.13
C ALA A 264 6.08 -9.96 17.24
N GLN A 265 7.26 -9.69 17.83
CA GLN A 265 8.53 -9.61 17.10
C GLN A 265 8.86 -10.93 16.40
N GLN A 266 8.72 -12.07 17.10
CA GLN A 266 8.94 -13.38 16.49
C GLN A 266 7.94 -13.66 15.37
N LYS A 267 6.66 -13.30 15.55
CA LYS A 267 5.62 -13.45 14.52
C LYS A 267 5.97 -12.69 13.23
N ALA A 268 6.53 -11.48 13.33
CA ALA A 268 6.98 -10.73 12.15
C ALA A 268 8.14 -11.44 11.43
N ILE A 269 9.08 -12.02 12.18
CA ILE A 269 10.20 -12.81 11.64
C ILE A 269 9.69 -14.07 10.93
N ASP A 270 8.80 -14.83 11.57
CA ASP A 270 8.22 -16.06 11.01
C ASP A 270 7.49 -15.76 9.68
N LEU A 271 6.69 -14.68 9.64
CA LEU A 271 5.99 -14.27 8.43
C LEU A 271 6.95 -13.86 7.30
N ARG A 272 8.07 -13.21 7.61
CA ARG A 272 9.10 -12.93 6.60
C ARG A 272 9.68 -14.23 6.05
N ASP A 273 10.03 -15.17 6.91
CA ASP A 273 10.66 -16.42 6.51
C ASP A 273 9.70 -17.29 5.67
N ASP A 274 8.41 -17.33 6.03
CA ASP A 274 7.35 -17.93 5.22
C ASP A 274 7.23 -17.26 3.84
N ALA A 275 7.32 -15.93 3.77
CA ALA A 275 7.30 -15.18 2.51
C ALA A 275 8.51 -15.54 1.63
N LEU A 276 9.71 -15.60 2.20
CA LEU A 276 10.94 -15.98 1.49
C LEU A 276 10.85 -17.41 0.94
N ALA A 277 10.32 -18.35 1.72
CA ALA A 277 10.12 -19.73 1.27
C ALA A 277 9.18 -19.84 0.05
N GLN A 278 8.19 -18.94 -0.08
CA GLN A 278 7.35 -18.91 -1.29
C GLN A 278 8.12 -18.43 -2.52
N LEU A 279 9.06 -17.50 -2.35
CA LEU A 279 9.89 -16.96 -3.43
C LEU A 279 10.96 -17.94 -3.89
N ASP A 280 11.58 -18.69 -2.98
CA ASP A 280 12.62 -19.69 -3.31
C ASP A 280 12.08 -20.81 -4.21
N ALA A 281 10.77 -21.06 -4.15
CA ALA A 281 10.09 -22.04 -4.99
C ALA A 281 9.72 -21.51 -6.39
N LEU A 282 10.03 -20.25 -6.71
CA LEU A 282 9.80 -19.65 -8.03
C LEU A 282 11.07 -19.74 -8.90
N PRO A 283 10.94 -20.02 -10.21
CA PRO A 283 12.08 -20.15 -11.13
C PRO A 283 12.64 -18.78 -11.60
N PHE A 284 12.34 -17.69 -10.88
CA PHE A 284 12.60 -16.32 -11.30
C PHE A 284 13.62 -15.63 -10.38
N ASN A 285 14.21 -14.52 -10.85
CA ASN A 285 15.00 -13.67 -9.96
C ASN A 285 14.05 -12.86 -9.05
N THR A 286 13.93 -13.29 -7.79
CA THR A 286 13.06 -12.70 -6.77
C THR A 286 13.80 -11.81 -5.77
N GLN A 287 15.06 -11.43 -6.05
CA GLN A 287 15.90 -10.66 -5.10
C GLN A 287 15.25 -9.38 -4.58
N ALA A 288 14.58 -8.61 -5.46
CA ALA A 288 13.90 -7.38 -5.06
C ALA A 288 12.71 -7.67 -4.11
N LEU A 289 11.94 -8.73 -4.37
CA LEU A 289 10.84 -9.16 -3.50
C LEU A 289 11.39 -9.63 -2.14
N ALA A 290 12.40 -10.49 -2.12
CA ALA A 290 13.02 -10.97 -0.89
C ALA A 290 13.60 -9.83 -0.03
N ALA A 291 14.24 -8.85 -0.68
CA ALA A 291 14.78 -7.68 -0.01
C ALA A 291 13.68 -6.75 0.53
N LEU A 292 12.56 -6.58 -0.20
CA LEU A 292 11.39 -5.85 0.31
C LEU A 292 10.75 -6.56 1.52
N ALA A 293 10.64 -7.89 1.50
CA ALA A 293 10.15 -8.67 2.63
C ALA A 293 10.99 -8.43 3.90
N SER A 294 12.31 -8.47 3.74
CA SER A 294 13.26 -8.21 4.83
C SER A 294 13.17 -6.77 5.33
N PHE A 295 13.05 -5.81 4.41
CA PHE A 295 12.90 -4.39 4.74
C PHE A 295 11.63 -4.11 5.56
N VAL A 296 10.51 -4.78 5.26
CA VAL A 296 9.25 -4.60 5.99
C VAL A 296 9.37 -4.94 7.48
N VAL A 297 10.18 -5.95 7.83
CA VAL A 297 10.38 -6.39 9.21
C VAL A 297 11.55 -5.66 9.89
N GLN A 298 12.58 -5.27 9.14
CA GLN A 298 13.77 -4.59 9.69
C GLN A 298 13.63 -3.07 9.80
N ARG A 299 12.52 -2.49 9.33
CA ARG A 299 12.32 -1.04 9.38
C ARG A 299 12.27 -0.52 10.80
N SER A 300 12.87 0.64 10.98
CA SER A 300 12.91 1.39 12.25
C SER A 300 11.92 2.56 12.29
N HIS A 301 11.21 2.83 11.19
CA HIS A 301 10.27 3.95 11.01
C HIS A 301 9.27 3.62 9.90
#